data_AF-A0A933K035-F1
#
_entry.id   AF-A0A933K035-F1
#
_cell.length_a   1.000
_cell.length_b   1.000
_cell.length_c   1.000
_cell.angle_alpha   90.00
_cell.angle_beta   90.00
_cell.angle_gamma   90.00
#
_symmetry.space_group_name_H-M   'P 1'
#
loop_
_entity.id
_entity.type
_entity.pdbx_description
1 polymer ?
#
loop_
_entity_poly.entity_id
_entity_poly.type
_entity_poly.pdbx_seq_one_letter_code
_entity_poly.pdbx_strand_id
1 'polypeptide(L)'
;MAFWGAPLPTPDHARRGCRAGLAMLARLALLNERLAARGVASLEMGIGVNSGPAIVGTVGSEERVEYTLLGDAVNVASRLQELTKVYGRPLVMGETTSRAVAGAMATRRLDRARVRGRQEPLFVYEASSRPDAWAPVYEEGLSAYVDGRFEEACSLFERAARESPGDPAAPMMLERARRLSADPPEGWDGCWRW
;
A
#
# COMPACT_ATOMS: atom_id res chain seq x y z
N MET A 1 4.92 -14.14 -7.58
CA MET A 1 5.73 -12.89 -7.67
C MET A 1 5.87 -12.52 -9.13
N ALA A 2 5.89 -11.23 -9.47
CA ALA A 2 6.17 -10.72 -10.81
C ALA A 2 7.10 -9.51 -10.70
N PHE A 3 7.88 -9.23 -11.75
CA PHE A 3 8.81 -8.11 -11.76
C PHE A 3 9.01 -7.52 -13.14
N TRP A 4 9.53 -6.30 -13.16
CA TRP A 4 9.81 -5.50 -14.34
C TRP A 4 11.22 -4.92 -14.21
N GLY A 5 11.90 -4.72 -15.35
CA GLY A 5 13.28 -4.24 -15.37
C GLY A 5 14.35 -5.32 -15.49
N ALA A 6 13.95 -6.59 -15.59
CA ALA A 6 14.82 -7.70 -15.98
C ALA A 6 14.03 -8.74 -16.79
N PRO A 7 14.66 -9.49 -17.72
CA PRO A 7 16.08 -9.41 -18.09
C PRO A 7 16.44 -8.15 -18.90
N LEU A 8 15.43 -7.43 -19.41
CA LEU A 8 15.63 -6.19 -20.17
C LEU A 8 15.25 -4.96 -19.32
N PRO A 9 16.01 -3.86 -19.43
CA PRO A 9 15.65 -2.60 -18.80
C PRO A 9 14.24 -2.16 -19.21
N THR A 10 13.47 -1.67 -18.25
CA THR A 10 12.11 -1.18 -18.46
C THR A 10 11.97 0.17 -17.75
N PRO A 11 12.23 1.31 -18.41
CA PRO A 11 12.26 2.62 -17.74
C PRO A 11 10.95 2.99 -17.02
N ASP A 12 9.80 2.50 -17.51
CA ASP A 12 8.48 2.71 -16.92
C ASP A 12 8.02 1.52 -16.03
N HIS A 13 8.97 0.74 -15.48
CA HIS A 13 8.69 -0.48 -14.71
C HIS A 13 7.68 -0.27 -13.57
N ALA A 14 7.80 0.83 -12.82
CA ALA A 14 6.90 1.14 -11.71
C ALA A 14 5.45 1.32 -12.20
N ARG A 15 5.27 2.10 -13.28
CA ARG A 15 3.96 2.31 -13.90
C ARG A 15 3.35 1.01 -14.42
N ARG A 16 4.15 0.16 -15.06
CA ARG A 16 3.69 -1.15 -15.55
C ARG A 16 3.28 -2.08 -14.41
N GLY A 17 4.05 -2.13 -13.33
CA GLY A 17 3.72 -2.91 -12.14
C GLY A 17 2.40 -2.48 -11.52
N CYS A 18 2.21 -1.19 -11.27
CA CYS A 18 0.95 -0.67 -10.73
C CYS A 18 -0.24 -0.90 -11.67
N ARG A 19 -0.06 -0.68 -12.99
CA ARG A 19 -1.11 -0.94 -13.99
C ARG A 19 -1.49 -2.42 -14.07
N ALA A 20 -0.51 -3.32 -13.99
CA ALA A 20 -0.76 -4.76 -13.97
C ALA A 20 -1.59 -5.14 -12.74
N GLY A 21 -1.23 -4.61 -11.57
CA GLY A 21 -2.00 -4.83 -10.34
C GLY A 21 -3.44 -4.32 -10.44
N LEU A 22 -3.64 -3.09 -10.90
CA LEU A 22 -4.98 -2.53 -11.12
C LEU A 22 -5.80 -3.35 -12.14
N ALA A 23 -5.17 -3.82 -13.21
CA ALA A 23 -5.83 -4.68 -14.20
C ALA A 23 -6.20 -6.06 -13.64
N MET A 24 -5.37 -6.64 -12.78
CA MET A 24 -5.67 -7.89 -12.06
C MET A 24 -6.90 -7.73 -11.17
N LEU A 25 -6.99 -6.62 -10.43
CA LEU A 25 -8.15 -6.31 -9.59
C LEU A 25 -9.43 -6.12 -10.40
N ALA A 26 -9.36 -5.38 -11.51
CA ALA A 26 -10.50 -5.24 -12.42
C ALA A 26 -10.97 -6.59 -12.99
N ARG A 27 -10.02 -7.47 -13.33
CA ARG A 27 -10.36 -8.81 -13.84
C ARG A 27 -10.95 -9.72 -12.77
N LEU A 28 -10.47 -9.59 -11.53
CA LEU A 28 -10.99 -10.31 -10.37
C LEU A 28 -12.45 -9.94 -10.06
N ALA A 29 -12.80 -8.66 -10.17
CA ALA A 29 -14.19 -8.21 -10.00
C ALA A 29 -15.14 -8.95 -10.99
N LEU A 30 -14.77 -8.99 -12.28
CA LEU A 30 -15.52 -9.72 -13.30
C LEU A 30 -15.56 -11.24 -13.07
N LEU A 31 -14.54 -11.81 -12.42
CA LEU A 31 -14.54 -13.22 -12.03
C LEU A 31 -15.50 -13.45 -10.86
N ASN A 32 -15.49 -12.58 -9.85
CA ASN A 32 -16.38 -12.68 -8.69
C ASN A 32 -17.86 -12.57 -9.07
N GLU A 33 -18.21 -11.75 -10.07
CA GLU A 33 -19.57 -11.73 -10.63
C GLU A 33 -20.01 -13.11 -11.15
N ARG A 34 -19.11 -13.80 -11.86
CA ARG A 34 -19.38 -15.16 -12.40
C ARG A 34 -19.42 -16.22 -11.30
N LEU A 35 -18.61 -16.06 -10.25
CA LEU A 35 -18.63 -16.95 -9.09
C LEU A 35 -19.91 -16.79 -8.28
N ALA A 36 -20.36 -15.54 -8.06
CA ALA A 36 -21.61 -15.23 -7.39
C ALA A 36 -22.82 -15.84 -8.12
N ALA A 37 -22.85 -15.76 -9.46
CA ALA A 37 -23.89 -16.40 -10.28
C ALA A 37 -23.93 -17.94 -10.13
N ARG A 38 -22.87 -18.55 -9.61
CA ARG A 38 -22.75 -19.99 -9.33
C ARG A 38 -22.90 -20.32 -7.84
N GLY A 39 -23.25 -19.35 -6.99
CA GLY A 39 -23.32 -19.54 -5.53
C GLY A 39 -21.97 -19.76 -4.87
N VAL A 40 -20.86 -19.37 -5.51
CA VAL A 40 -19.50 -19.50 -4.97
C VAL A 40 -19.08 -18.19 -4.32
N ALA A 41 -18.43 -18.27 -3.16
CA ALA A 41 -17.92 -17.11 -2.43
C ALA A 41 -16.91 -16.31 -3.26
N SER A 42 -16.91 -14.99 -3.07
CA SER A 42 -15.98 -14.07 -3.72
C SER A 42 -14.54 -14.34 -3.29
N LEU A 43 -13.62 -14.15 -4.24
CA LEU A 43 -12.19 -14.19 -4.01
C LEU A 43 -11.65 -12.79 -3.70
N GLU A 44 -10.69 -12.72 -2.77
CA GLU A 44 -9.97 -11.49 -2.43
C GLU A 44 -8.51 -11.57 -2.86
N MET A 45 -7.91 -10.42 -3.18
CA MET A 45 -6.51 -10.33 -3.60
C MET A 45 -5.87 -9.07 -3.03
N GLY A 46 -4.72 -9.24 -2.39
CA GLY A 46 -3.82 -8.18 -1.98
C GLY A 46 -2.60 -8.11 -2.90
N ILE A 47 -2.21 -6.90 -3.30
CA ILE A 47 -1.08 -6.63 -4.19
C ILE A 47 -0.15 -5.62 -3.51
N GLY A 48 1.11 -6.00 -3.33
CA GLY A 48 2.18 -5.12 -2.85
C GLY A 48 3.13 -4.77 -3.99
N VAL A 49 3.37 -3.49 -4.22
CA VAL A 49 4.29 -3.02 -5.28
C VAL A 49 5.41 -2.20 -4.68
N ASN A 50 6.66 -2.52 -5.04
CA ASN A 50 7.82 -1.74 -4.61
C ASN A 50 8.81 -1.54 -5.77
N SER A 51 9.64 -0.52 -5.66
CA SER A 51 10.69 -0.19 -6.62
C SER A 51 11.99 0.04 -5.88
N GLY A 52 13.05 -0.63 -6.31
CA GLY A 52 14.35 -0.53 -5.66
C GLY A 52 15.35 -1.51 -6.25
N PRO A 53 16.61 -1.45 -5.79
CA PRO A 53 17.64 -2.36 -6.24
C PRO A 53 17.32 -3.81 -5.83
N ALA A 54 17.57 -4.73 -6.76
CA ALA A 54 17.49 -6.16 -6.53
C ALA A 54 18.53 -6.87 -7.39
N ILE A 55 18.99 -8.03 -6.94
CA ILE A 55 19.81 -8.95 -7.72
C ILE A 55 18.87 -9.89 -8.45
N VAL A 56 19.03 -9.99 -9.77
CA VAL A 56 18.26 -10.91 -10.61
C VAL A 56 19.20 -11.96 -11.16
N GLY A 57 18.81 -13.23 -11.06
CA GLY A 57 19.65 -14.29 -11.56
C GLY A 57 19.05 -15.66 -11.39
N THR A 58 19.82 -16.61 -11.90
CA THR A 58 19.53 -18.03 -11.84
C THR A 58 20.06 -18.58 -10.51
N VAL A 59 19.16 -19.04 -9.64
CA VAL A 59 19.47 -19.52 -8.29
C VAL A 59 18.95 -20.93 -8.14
N GLY A 60 19.78 -21.85 -7.62
CA GLY A 60 19.38 -23.23 -7.39
C GLY A 60 20.54 -24.22 -7.40
N SER A 61 20.21 -25.51 -7.26
CA SER A 61 21.16 -26.62 -7.43
C SER A 61 21.21 -27.06 -8.90
N GLU A 62 22.13 -27.96 -9.25
CA GLU A 62 22.21 -28.54 -10.60
C GLU A 62 20.89 -29.19 -11.07
N GLU A 63 20.10 -29.71 -10.13
CA GLU A 63 18.84 -30.40 -10.43
C GLU A 63 17.61 -29.48 -10.45
N ARG A 64 17.67 -28.31 -9.79
CA ARG A 64 16.56 -27.36 -9.72
C ARG A 64 17.07 -25.94 -9.72
N VAL A 65 16.72 -25.24 -10.79
CA VAL A 65 17.20 -23.90 -11.10
C VAL A 65 16.01 -22.98 -11.31
N GLU A 66 15.95 -21.86 -10.58
CA GLU A 66 14.91 -20.84 -10.73
C GLU A 66 15.51 -19.48 -11.08
N TYR A 67 14.94 -18.81 -12.08
CA TYR A 67 15.25 -17.40 -12.35
C TYR A 67 14.45 -16.52 -11.40
N THR A 68 15.12 -15.88 -10.45
CA THR A 68 14.47 -15.22 -9.31
C THR A 68 15.13 -13.90 -8.95
N LEU A 69 14.50 -13.20 -8.00
CA LEU A 69 14.91 -11.91 -7.46
C LEU A 69 15.29 -12.03 -5.98
N LEU A 70 16.39 -11.38 -5.60
CA LEU A 70 16.85 -11.29 -4.22
C LEU A 70 17.13 -9.82 -3.87
N GLY A 71 16.72 -9.40 -2.67
CA GLY A 71 17.04 -8.06 -2.15
C GLY A 71 15.97 -7.49 -1.23
N ASP A 72 16.33 -6.43 -0.51
CA ASP A 72 15.40 -5.73 0.40
C ASP A 72 14.15 -5.23 -0.34
N ALA A 73 14.30 -4.74 -1.58
CA ALA A 73 13.17 -4.26 -2.37
C ALA A 73 12.09 -5.33 -2.60
N VAL A 74 12.49 -6.60 -2.76
CA VAL A 74 11.60 -7.76 -2.93
C VAL A 74 10.86 -8.05 -1.63
N ASN A 75 11.59 -8.05 -0.51
CA ASN A 75 11.01 -8.27 0.81
C ASN A 75 10.03 -7.16 1.20
N VAL A 76 10.33 -5.90 0.88
CA VAL A 76 9.43 -4.77 1.07
C VAL A 76 8.14 -4.95 0.25
N ALA A 77 8.21 -5.39 -1.01
CA ALA A 77 7.01 -5.66 -1.81
C ALA A 77 6.10 -6.72 -1.15
N SER A 78 6.69 -7.80 -0.64
CA SER A 78 5.94 -8.85 0.09
C SER A 78 5.26 -8.30 1.34
N ARG A 79 5.95 -7.47 2.13
CA ARG A 79 5.39 -6.87 3.35
C ARG A 79 4.30 -5.85 3.04
N LEU A 80 4.46 -5.05 1.98
CA LEU A 80 3.41 -4.16 1.50
C LEU A 80 2.16 -4.93 1.09
N GLN A 81 2.34 -6.11 0.48
CA GLN A 81 1.21 -6.99 0.15
C GLN A 81 0.48 -7.44 1.42
N GLU A 82 1.17 -7.79 2.50
CA GLU A 82 0.53 -8.14 3.78
C GLU A 82 -0.28 -6.98 4.36
N LEU A 83 0.23 -5.74 4.22
CA LEU A 83 -0.45 -4.52 4.69
C LEU A 83 -1.75 -4.21 3.95
N THR A 84 -2.02 -4.85 2.80
CA THR A 84 -3.32 -4.71 2.11
C THR A 84 -4.49 -5.09 3.03
N LYS A 85 -4.32 -6.12 3.87
CA LYS A 85 -5.32 -6.58 4.84
C LYS A 85 -5.52 -5.58 5.96
N VAL A 86 -4.44 -4.94 6.39
CA VAL A 86 -4.44 -3.94 7.45
C VAL A 86 -5.25 -2.71 7.02
N TYR A 87 -4.94 -2.17 5.85
CA TYR A 87 -5.58 -0.95 5.37
C TYR A 87 -6.87 -1.20 4.60
N GLY A 88 -7.28 -2.47 4.42
CA GLY A 88 -8.44 -2.84 3.61
C GLY A 88 -8.33 -2.38 2.16
N ARG A 89 -7.12 -2.16 1.65
CA ARG A 89 -6.85 -1.68 0.28
C ARG A 89 -6.18 -2.78 -0.54
N PRO A 90 -6.74 -3.14 -1.71
CA PRO A 90 -6.29 -4.30 -2.45
C PRO A 90 -4.94 -4.10 -3.16
N LEU A 91 -4.50 -2.85 -3.35
CA LEU A 91 -3.18 -2.53 -3.90
C LEU A 91 -2.50 -1.47 -3.03
N VAL A 92 -1.35 -1.84 -2.50
CA VAL A 92 -0.50 -1.01 -1.66
C VAL A 92 0.89 -0.92 -2.29
N MET A 93 1.55 0.23 -2.18
CA MET A 93 2.88 0.45 -2.72
C MET A 93 3.80 1.24 -1.78
N GLY A 94 5.09 1.11 -2.02
CA GLY A 94 6.13 1.86 -1.31
C GLY A 94 6.32 3.27 -1.88
N GLU A 95 7.00 4.11 -1.10
CA GLU A 95 7.28 5.51 -1.45
C GLU A 95 8.03 5.68 -2.79
N THR A 96 9.03 4.85 -3.04
CA THR A 96 9.81 4.90 -4.29
C THR A 96 8.94 4.63 -5.52
N THR A 97 8.02 3.68 -5.42
CA THR A 97 7.05 3.40 -6.48
C THR A 97 6.08 4.55 -6.65
N SER A 98 5.51 5.07 -5.55
CA SER A 98 4.59 6.22 -5.58
C SER A 98 5.22 7.42 -6.28
N ARG A 99 6.48 7.76 -5.93
CA ARG A 99 7.24 8.83 -6.57
C ARG A 99 7.46 8.56 -8.06
N ALA A 100 7.79 7.33 -8.44
CA ALA A 100 8.03 6.95 -9.83
C ALA A 100 6.76 6.94 -10.70
N VAL A 101 5.57 6.88 -10.10
CA VAL A 101 4.29 6.94 -10.81
C VAL A 101 3.54 8.27 -10.63
N ALA A 102 4.15 9.24 -9.94
CA ALA A 102 3.58 10.56 -9.74
C ALA A 102 3.19 11.20 -11.07
N GLY A 103 1.96 11.71 -11.17
CA GLY A 103 1.39 12.28 -12.39
C GLY A 103 0.92 11.26 -13.44
N ALA A 104 1.31 9.99 -13.33
CA ALA A 104 0.84 8.92 -14.24
C ALA A 104 -0.42 8.20 -13.72
N MET A 105 -0.68 8.26 -12.42
CA MET A 105 -1.89 7.77 -11.76
C MET A 105 -2.13 8.52 -10.46
N ALA A 106 -3.36 8.44 -9.94
CA ALA A 106 -3.67 8.97 -8.64
C ALA A 106 -3.08 8.07 -7.55
N THR A 107 -2.48 8.70 -6.55
CA THR A 107 -1.92 8.02 -5.39
C THR A 107 -2.36 8.75 -4.12
N ARG A 108 -2.41 8.02 -3.01
CA ARG A 108 -2.67 8.57 -1.68
C ARG A 108 -1.73 7.92 -0.68
N ARG A 109 -1.11 8.72 0.20
CA ARG A 109 -0.40 8.23 1.39
C ARG A 109 -1.40 7.65 2.37
N LEU A 110 -1.26 6.38 2.73
CA LEU A 110 -2.12 5.69 3.68
C LEU A 110 -1.62 5.83 5.12
N ASP A 111 -0.35 5.53 5.36
CA ASP A 111 0.21 5.48 6.71
C ASP A 111 1.74 5.59 6.67
N ARG A 112 2.34 5.80 7.84
CA ARG A 112 3.76 5.60 8.09
C ARG A 112 3.92 4.41 9.02
N ALA A 113 4.43 3.30 8.47
CA ALA A 113 4.40 2.01 9.15
C ALA A 113 5.79 1.36 9.22
N ARG A 114 6.02 0.62 10.30
CA ARG A 114 7.16 -0.29 10.43
C ARG A 114 6.75 -1.66 9.89
N VAL A 115 7.48 -2.15 8.90
CA VAL A 115 7.31 -3.51 8.41
C VAL A 115 8.28 -4.46 9.10
N ARG A 116 7.86 -5.71 9.33
CA ARG A 116 8.67 -6.70 10.04
C ARG A 116 10.05 -6.85 9.40
N GLY A 117 11.11 -6.72 10.20
CA GLY A 117 12.49 -6.87 9.75
C GLY A 117 13.13 -5.61 9.17
N ARG A 118 12.48 -4.44 9.28
CA ARG A 118 13.08 -3.14 8.99
C ARG A 118 13.03 -2.23 10.22
N GLN A 119 14.17 -1.64 10.58
CA GLN A 119 14.22 -0.67 11.68
C GLN A 119 13.70 0.70 11.28
N GLU A 120 13.80 1.09 10.01
CA GLU A 120 13.26 2.37 9.56
C GLU A 120 11.81 2.20 9.09
N PRO A 121 10.88 3.04 9.56
CA PRO A 121 9.54 3.05 9.02
C PRO A 121 9.53 3.56 7.59
N LEU A 122 8.51 3.18 6.84
CA LEU A 122 8.29 3.62 5.47
C LEU A 122 6.87 4.16 5.32
N PHE A 123 6.73 5.11 4.40
CA PHE A 123 5.41 5.54 3.96
C PHE A 123 4.79 4.50 3.05
N VAL A 124 3.53 4.20 3.33
CA VAL A 124 2.68 3.27 2.62
C VAL A 124 1.72 4.08 1.78
N TYR A 125 1.55 3.70 0.52
CA TYR A 125 0.68 4.38 -0.43
C TYR A 125 -0.31 3.40 -1.04
N GLU A 126 -1.41 3.91 -1.58
CA GLU A 126 -2.25 3.19 -2.53
C GLU A 126 -2.23 3.87 -3.90
N ALA A 127 -2.63 3.12 -4.93
CA ALA A 127 -2.87 3.64 -6.25
C ALA A 127 -4.36 3.48 -6.58
N SER A 128 -4.93 4.50 -7.21
CA SER A 128 -6.29 4.45 -7.73
C SER A 128 -6.32 4.92 -9.19
N SER A 129 -7.41 4.58 -9.89
CA SER A 129 -7.61 5.01 -11.27
C SER A 129 -8.00 6.48 -11.40
N ARG A 130 -8.50 7.09 -10.31
CA ARG A 130 -8.98 8.48 -10.26
C ARG A 130 -8.64 9.10 -8.91
N PRO A 131 -8.24 10.38 -8.89
CA PRO A 131 -8.00 11.08 -7.64
C PRO A 131 -9.32 11.26 -6.88
N ASP A 132 -9.27 10.94 -5.59
CA ASP A 132 -10.36 11.19 -4.67
C ASP A 132 -10.27 12.63 -4.15
N ALA A 133 -11.36 13.39 -4.25
CA ALA A 133 -11.37 14.80 -3.84
C ALA A 133 -11.09 15.02 -2.34
N TRP A 134 -11.36 13.99 -1.53
CA TRP A 134 -11.14 13.96 -0.09
C TRP A 134 -9.73 13.49 0.30
N ALA A 135 -8.95 12.92 -0.65
CA ALA A 135 -7.60 12.42 -0.36
C ALA A 135 -6.65 13.47 0.22
N PRO A 136 -6.64 14.75 -0.24
CA PRO A 136 -5.81 15.79 0.38
C PRO A 136 -6.13 16.01 1.87
N VAL A 137 -7.41 15.98 2.25
CA VAL A 137 -7.85 16.13 3.65
C VAL A 137 -7.34 14.96 4.49
N TYR A 138 -7.41 13.74 3.96
CA TYR A 138 -6.83 12.57 4.60
C TYR A 138 -5.31 12.73 4.79
N GLU A 139 -4.60 13.17 3.75
CA GLU A 139 -3.14 13.30 3.81
C GLU A 139 -2.67 14.40 4.78
N GLU A 140 -3.42 15.50 4.90
CA GLU A 140 -3.20 16.49 5.95
C GLU A 140 -3.39 15.87 7.35
N GLY A 141 -4.44 15.07 7.53
CA GLY A 141 -4.67 14.32 8.77
C GLY A 141 -3.53 13.36 9.10
N LEU A 142 -3.00 12.67 8.08
CA LEU A 142 -1.84 11.80 8.23
C LEU A 142 -0.57 12.58 8.60
N SER A 143 -0.34 13.75 8.02
CA SER A 143 0.76 14.62 8.41
C SER A 143 0.64 15.06 9.88
N ALA A 144 -0.54 15.53 10.30
CA ALA A 144 -0.78 15.88 11.71
C ALA A 144 -0.57 14.67 12.64
N TYR A 145 -1.04 13.49 12.25
CA TYR A 145 -0.85 12.23 12.99
C TYR A 145 0.63 11.87 13.14
N VAL A 146 1.41 11.94 12.06
CA VAL A 146 2.85 11.67 12.10
C VAL A 146 3.60 12.66 12.98
N ASP A 147 3.16 13.93 12.98
CA ASP A 147 3.74 15.00 13.81
C ASP A 147 3.31 14.96 15.29
N GLY A 148 2.42 14.04 15.67
CA GLY A 148 1.89 13.93 17.04
C GLY A 148 0.77 14.92 17.38
N ARG A 149 0.25 15.66 16.38
CA ARG A 149 -0.89 16.58 16.52
C ARG A 149 -2.21 15.80 16.44
N PHE A 150 -2.48 14.97 17.44
CA PHE A 150 -3.55 13.96 17.37
C PHE A 150 -4.97 14.54 17.34
N GLU A 151 -5.26 15.64 18.03
CA GLU A 151 -6.58 16.30 17.99
C GLU A 151 -6.90 16.84 16.59
N GLU A 152 -5.91 17.45 15.93
CA GLU A 152 -6.01 17.92 14.55
C GLU A 152 -6.19 16.74 13.59
N ALA A 153 -5.40 15.68 13.77
CA ALA A 153 -5.53 14.45 13.00
C ALA A 153 -6.93 13.83 13.13
N CYS A 154 -7.50 13.79 14.33
CA CYS A 154 -8.88 13.31 14.55
C CYS A 154 -9.89 14.12 13.72
N SER A 155 -9.80 15.45 13.78
CA SER A 155 -10.71 16.35 13.06
C SER A 155 -10.64 16.14 11.55
N LEU A 156 -9.43 15.99 11.01
CA LEU A 156 -9.18 15.76 9.59
C LEU A 156 -9.61 14.37 9.12
N PHE A 157 -9.31 13.31 9.87
CA PHE A 157 -9.76 11.96 9.53
C PHE A 157 -11.27 11.78 9.65
N GLU A 158 -11.93 12.46 10.60
CA GLU A 158 -13.39 12.45 10.71
C GLU A 158 -14.06 13.16 9.53
N ARG A 159 -13.47 14.27 9.05
CA ARG A 159 -13.92 14.90 7.82
C ARG A 159 -13.70 13.98 6.61
N ALA A 160 -12.50 13.40 6.47
CA ALA A 160 -12.20 12.47 5.39
C ALA A 160 -13.19 11.29 5.38
N ALA A 161 -13.44 10.64 6.52
CA ALA A 161 -14.36 9.51 6.63
C ALA A 161 -15.82 9.86 6.25
N ARG A 162 -16.28 11.08 6.56
CA ARG A 162 -17.60 11.57 6.12
C ARG A 162 -17.65 11.78 4.60
N GLU A 163 -16.57 12.25 4.01
CA GLU A 163 -16.43 12.48 2.57
C GLU A 163 -16.14 11.18 1.78
N SER A 164 -15.77 10.09 2.46
CA SER A 164 -15.40 8.80 1.87
C SER A 164 -16.08 7.56 2.51
N PRO A 165 -17.41 7.39 2.39
CA PRO A 165 -18.14 6.31 3.07
C PRO A 165 -17.67 4.87 2.77
N GLY A 166 -16.94 4.64 1.67
CA GLY A 166 -16.39 3.34 1.27
C GLY A 166 -14.88 3.17 1.50
N ASP A 167 -14.23 4.15 2.11
CA ASP A 167 -12.80 4.06 2.45
C ASP A 167 -12.61 3.48 3.86
N PRO A 168 -11.93 2.33 4.01
CA PRO A 168 -11.65 1.73 5.31
C PRO A 168 -10.44 2.38 6.01
N ALA A 169 -9.57 3.10 5.29
CA ALA A 169 -8.37 3.69 5.87
C ALA A 169 -8.71 4.91 6.75
N ALA A 170 -9.60 5.80 6.30
CA ALA A 170 -10.04 6.96 7.07
C ALA A 170 -10.62 6.62 8.47
N PRO A 171 -11.62 5.71 8.62
CA PRO A 171 -12.15 5.36 9.93
C PRO A 171 -11.12 4.64 10.81
N MET A 172 -10.27 3.79 10.23
CA MET A 172 -9.20 3.12 10.96
C MET A 172 -8.19 4.13 11.53
N MET A 173 -7.76 5.11 10.72
CA MET A 173 -6.82 6.14 11.18
C MET A 173 -7.46 7.10 12.19
N LEU A 174 -8.75 7.40 12.04
CA LEU A 174 -9.51 8.15 13.04
C LEU A 174 -9.52 7.43 14.39
N GLU A 175 -9.77 6.12 14.40
CA GLU A 175 -9.76 5.33 15.64
C GLU A 175 -8.39 5.38 16.32
N ARG A 176 -7.31 5.22 15.54
CA ARG A 176 -5.93 5.32 16.06
C ARG A 176 -5.63 6.70 16.61
N ALA A 177 -5.98 7.76 15.87
CA ALA A 177 -5.76 9.14 16.29
C ALA A 177 -6.52 9.44 17.60
N ARG A 178 -7.76 8.96 17.75
CA ARG A 178 -8.55 9.11 18.99
C ARG A 178 -7.89 8.43 20.19
N ARG A 179 -7.35 7.22 20.00
CA ARG A 179 -6.61 6.50 21.05
C ARG A 179 -5.36 7.27 21.47
N LEU A 180 -4.56 7.74 20.52
CA LEU A 180 -3.34 8.51 20.81
C LEU A 180 -3.64 9.91 21.37
N SER A 181 -4.78 10.50 21.02
CA SER A 181 -5.22 11.78 21.60
C SER A 181 -5.63 11.61 23.06
N ALA A 182 -6.21 10.46 23.42
CA ALA A 182 -6.61 10.15 24.80
C ALA A 182 -5.43 9.73 25.68
N ASP A 183 -4.45 9.02 25.11
CA ASP A 183 -3.25 8.55 25.79
C ASP A 183 -2.02 8.74 24.88
N PRO A 184 -1.44 9.96 24.83
CA PRO A 184 -0.31 10.26 23.97
C PRO A 184 0.97 9.52 24.42
N PRO A 185 1.66 8.80 23.51
CA PRO A 185 2.87 8.07 23.88
C PRO A 185 4.06 9.01 24.09
N GLU A 186 4.90 8.70 25.08
CA GLU A 186 6.21 9.32 25.20
C GLU A 186 7.11 8.93 24.02
N GLY A 187 7.73 9.92 23.37
CA GLY A 187 8.65 9.69 22.26
C GLY A 187 7.97 9.18 20.99
N TRP A 188 6.80 9.73 20.65
CA TRP A 188 6.11 9.44 19.39
C TRP A 188 7.07 9.58 18.20
N ASP A 189 7.23 8.49 17.46
CA ASP A 189 8.13 8.42 16.32
C ASP A 189 7.40 8.51 14.99
N GLY A 190 6.09 8.81 15.00
CA GLY A 190 5.25 8.88 13.80
C GLY A 190 4.72 7.53 13.31
N CYS A 191 4.81 6.44 14.08
CA CYS A 191 4.35 5.11 13.67
C CYS A 191 3.46 4.44 14.70
N TRP A 192 2.32 3.91 14.24
CA TRP A 192 1.47 3.06 15.08
C TRP A 192 2.22 1.81 15.55
N ARG A 193 2.04 1.45 16.83
CA ARG A 193 2.56 0.21 17.41
C ARG A 193 1.38 -0.73 17.67
N TRP A 194 1.46 -1.93 17.10
CA TRP A 194 0.47 -3.00 17.24
C TRP A 194 0.51 -3.66 18.60
#